data_AF-V4WEW2-F1
#
_entry.id   AF-V4WEW2-F1
#
_cell.length_a   1.000
_cell.length_b   1.000
_cell.length_c   1.000
_cell.angle_alpha   90.00
_cell.angle_beta   90.00
_cell.angle_gamma   90.00
#
_symmetry.space_group_name_H-M   'P 1'
#
loop_
_entity.id
_entity.type
_entity.pdbx_description
1 polymer ?
#
loop_
_entity_poly.entity_id
_entity_poly.type
_entity_poly.pdbx_seq_one_letter_code
_entity_poly.pdbx_strand_id
1 'polypeptide(L)'
;MVQAAGISAVRKTVSCCKCGITMVSNAFNMCVTCLKSEVDITKSLQKHANITPSWTKAKLESRELLTFCLKRLNNLNRVRLVNAEFVGTKPHSKRIKLKLTVQKEVLEGVILEQSYVVIHAVKFVEFVGEVVPAQSHHDKQLVSRGSESHNYKCTYTYSVEISRICREDLICLPPIAAHNLGNLGPFIICTKVTNSIALLDPFTLRHCYLDADQYWRSPFKAFFTSRQLVEYIVLDVTIVSTEVNVCSPKYVLAGAQVARVLGFGKNDTILSTRTHLGHLLNLGC
;
A
#
# COMPACT_ATOMS: atom_id res chain seq x y z
N MET A 1 -24.17 63.57 -30.19
CA MET A 1 -23.63 62.40 -29.50
C MET A 1 -24.32 61.17 -30.07
N VAL A 2 -23.56 60.36 -30.81
CA VAL A 2 -24.06 59.28 -31.67
C VAL A 2 -24.51 58.09 -30.80
N GLN A 3 -25.76 57.65 -30.97
CA GLN A 3 -26.27 56.38 -30.45
C GLN A 3 -25.55 55.22 -31.16
N ALA A 4 -24.84 54.39 -30.41
CA ALA A 4 -24.31 53.12 -30.91
C ALA A 4 -25.44 52.09 -30.97
N ALA A 5 -25.81 51.69 -32.19
CA ALA A 5 -26.76 50.62 -32.46
C ALA A 5 -26.17 49.26 -32.01
N GLY A 6 -26.86 48.59 -31.09
CA GLY A 6 -26.56 47.20 -30.73
C GLY A 6 -27.01 46.26 -31.84
N ILE A 7 -26.05 45.70 -32.59
CA ILE A 7 -26.31 44.62 -33.54
C ILE A 7 -26.56 43.34 -32.73
N SER A 8 -27.83 42.95 -32.58
CA SER A 8 -28.20 41.64 -32.06
C SER A 8 -27.79 40.57 -33.07
N ALA A 9 -26.69 39.87 -32.80
CA ALA A 9 -26.24 38.77 -33.64
C ALA A 9 -27.28 37.65 -33.62
N VAL A 10 -28.01 37.49 -34.72
CA VAL A 10 -28.94 36.37 -34.94
C VAL A 10 -28.14 35.08 -34.86
N ARG A 11 -28.26 34.35 -33.75
CA ARG A 11 -27.63 33.02 -33.60
C ARG A 11 -28.34 32.06 -34.55
N LYS A 12 -27.71 31.76 -35.68
CA LYS A 12 -28.23 30.77 -36.65
C LYS A 12 -28.32 29.41 -35.95
N THR A 13 -29.54 28.89 -35.84
CA THR A 13 -29.83 27.55 -35.32
C THR A 13 -29.79 26.54 -36.47
N VAL A 14 -29.06 25.45 -36.28
CA VAL A 14 -28.93 24.33 -37.24
C VAL A 14 -29.28 23.02 -36.55
N SER A 15 -29.73 22.01 -37.31
CA SER A 15 -29.95 20.66 -36.79
C SER A 15 -28.63 19.90 -36.70
N CYS A 16 -28.43 19.16 -35.61
CA CYS A 16 -27.29 18.26 -35.46
C CYS A 16 -27.30 17.17 -36.55
N CYS A 17 -26.17 16.94 -37.21
CA CYS A 17 -26.03 15.95 -38.29
C CYS A 17 -26.20 14.48 -37.85
N LYS A 18 -26.11 14.18 -36.55
CA LYS A 18 -26.24 12.82 -35.98
C LYS A 18 -27.62 12.53 -35.40
N CYS A 19 -28.18 13.46 -34.62
CA CYS A 19 -29.41 13.24 -33.86
C CYS A 19 -30.56 14.20 -34.21
N GLY A 20 -30.36 15.16 -35.11
CA GLY A 20 -31.40 16.09 -35.56
C GLY A 20 -31.78 17.20 -34.58
N ILE A 21 -31.25 17.20 -33.34
CA ILE A 21 -31.57 18.23 -32.34
C ILE A 21 -31.15 19.61 -32.83
N THR A 22 -32.04 20.60 -32.66
CA THR A 22 -31.77 22.01 -32.98
C THR A 22 -30.76 22.58 -31.99
N MET A 23 -29.69 23.18 -32.52
CA MET A 23 -28.56 23.70 -31.75
C MET A 23 -28.04 25.00 -32.37
N VAL A 24 -27.24 25.75 -31.62
CA VAL A 24 -26.48 26.86 -32.19
C VAL A 24 -25.41 26.28 -33.12
N SER A 25 -25.28 26.84 -34.32
CA SER A 25 -24.28 26.39 -35.29
C SER A 25 -22.87 26.39 -34.71
N ASN A 26 -22.15 25.28 -34.93
CA ASN A 26 -20.74 25.11 -34.63
C ASN A 26 -20.06 24.42 -35.82
N ALA A 27 -18.72 24.44 -35.84
CA ALA A 27 -17.89 23.83 -36.87
C ALA A 27 -18.23 22.37 -37.20
N PHE A 28 -18.57 21.60 -36.16
CA PHE A 28 -18.84 20.17 -36.29
C PHE A 28 -20.24 19.85 -36.78
N ASN A 29 -21.17 20.82 -36.81
CA ASN A 29 -22.61 20.61 -36.98
C ASN A 29 -23.15 19.49 -36.06
N MET A 30 -22.53 19.31 -34.89
CA MET A 30 -22.82 18.26 -33.93
C MET A 30 -23.20 18.86 -32.59
N CYS A 31 -24.28 18.37 -31.99
CA CYS A 31 -24.69 18.80 -30.67
C CYS A 31 -23.64 18.35 -29.65
N VAL A 32 -23.61 19.01 -28.49
CA VAL A 32 -22.62 18.74 -27.43
C VAL A 32 -22.63 17.26 -27.01
N THR A 33 -23.79 16.61 -27.02
CA THR A 33 -23.94 15.19 -26.65
C THR A 33 -23.28 14.27 -27.68
N CYS A 34 -23.55 14.47 -28.97
CA CYS A 34 -22.94 13.67 -30.04
C CYS A 34 -21.43 13.96 -30.16
N LEU A 35 -21.02 15.21 -29.97
CA LEU A 35 -19.62 15.59 -30.01
C LEU A 35 -18.83 14.94 -28.86
N LYS A 36 -19.43 14.83 -27.66
CA LYS A 36 -18.85 14.11 -26.52
C LYS A 36 -18.71 12.60 -26.75
N SER A 37 -19.58 11.99 -27.57
CA SER A 37 -19.48 10.56 -27.88
C SER A 37 -18.38 10.26 -28.91
N GLU A 38 -18.08 11.17 -29.83
CA GLU A 38 -17.07 10.95 -30.86
C GLU A 38 -15.67 11.42 -30.44
N VAL A 39 -15.58 12.54 -29.72
CA VAL A 39 -14.31 13.13 -29.30
C VAL A 39 -14.05 12.83 -27.82
N ASP A 40 -13.12 11.93 -27.55
CA ASP A 40 -12.66 11.63 -26.19
C ASP A 40 -11.40 12.46 -25.85
N ILE A 41 -11.59 13.47 -25.00
CA ILE A 41 -10.50 14.37 -24.56
C ILE A 41 -9.62 13.72 -23.49
N THR A 42 -10.04 12.59 -22.92
CA THR A 42 -9.36 11.88 -21.83
C THR A 42 -8.39 10.79 -22.31
N LYS A 43 -8.34 10.49 -23.62
CA LYS A 43 -7.43 9.49 -24.22
C LYS A 43 -5.95 9.71 -23.88
N SER A 44 -5.53 10.96 -23.76
CA SER A 44 -4.14 11.33 -23.46
C SER A 44 -3.83 11.44 -21.96
N LEU A 45 -4.84 11.26 -21.10
CA LEU A 45 -4.75 11.43 -19.65
C LEU A 45 -4.58 10.07 -18.96
N GLN A 46 -3.80 10.07 -17.88
CA GLN A 46 -3.58 8.86 -17.07
C GLN A 46 -4.84 8.53 -16.25
N LYS A 47 -5.35 7.31 -16.43
CA LYS A 47 -6.46 6.75 -15.62
C LYS A 47 -5.97 6.02 -14.36
N HIS A 48 -4.67 5.75 -14.30
CA HIS A 48 -3.97 5.18 -13.15
C HIS A 48 -2.78 6.06 -12.83
N ALA A 49 -2.61 6.38 -11.55
CA ALA A 49 -1.55 7.29 -11.13
C ALA A 49 -0.85 6.80 -9.88
N ASN A 50 0.37 7.30 -9.78
CA ASN A 50 1.45 6.66 -9.08
C ASN A 50 1.90 7.58 -7.95
N ILE A 51 1.38 7.38 -6.73
CA ILE A 51 1.83 8.10 -5.54
C ILE A 51 3.30 7.80 -5.29
N THR A 52 4.16 8.80 -5.29
CA THR A 52 5.60 8.68 -5.02
C THR A 52 5.84 8.88 -3.51
N PRO A 53 6.90 8.29 -2.92
CA PRO A 53 7.10 8.26 -1.47
C PRO A 53 7.65 9.60 -0.96
N SER A 54 6.80 10.62 -0.89
CA SER A 54 7.07 11.80 -0.07
C SER A 54 6.12 11.78 1.12
N TRP A 55 6.66 11.81 2.32
CA TRP A 55 5.86 11.83 3.54
C TRP A 55 5.06 13.13 3.64
N THR A 56 3.74 13.03 3.70
CA THR A 56 2.85 14.15 3.91
C THR A 56 1.67 13.66 4.73
N LYS A 57 1.49 14.23 5.93
CA LYS A 57 0.32 13.94 6.77
C LYS A 57 -0.89 14.62 6.13
N ALA A 58 -1.92 13.86 5.79
CA ALA A 58 -3.16 14.41 5.22
C ALA A 58 -4.36 13.63 5.75
N LYS A 59 -5.45 14.33 6.06
CA LYS A 59 -6.73 13.71 6.47
C LYS A 59 -7.43 13.10 5.25
N LEU A 60 -8.20 12.02 5.45
CA LEU A 60 -9.02 11.43 4.39
C LEU A 60 -10.02 12.48 3.86
N GLU A 61 -10.23 12.51 2.53
CA GLU A 61 -11.10 13.49 1.84
C GLU A 61 -10.71 14.96 2.05
N SER A 62 -9.48 15.24 2.48
CA SER A 62 -8.98 16.60 2.66
C SER A 62 -8.52 17.24 1.36
N ARG A 63 -8.52 18.58 1.36
CA ARG A 63 -7.95 19.40 0.27
C ARG A 63 -6.44 19.16 0.09
N GLU A 64 -5.74 18.81 1.17
CA GLU A 64 -4.31 18.46 1.17
C GLU A 64 -4.06 17.16 0.39
N LEU A 65 -4.84 16.11 0.70
CA LEU A 65 -4.76 14.82 0.01
C LEU A 65 -5.13 14.97 -1.48
N LEU A 66 -6.15 15.78 -1.78
CA LEU A 66 -6.56 16.05 -3.15
C LEU A 66 -5.46 16.75 -3.95
N THR A 67 -4.88 17.81 -3.39
CA THR A 67 -3.75 18.53 -4.00
C THR A 67 -2.55 17.61 -4.21
N PHE A 68 -2.27 16.75 -3.24
CA PHE A 68 -1.19 15.78 -3.30
C PHE A 68 -1.37 14.76 -4.44
N CYS A 69 -2.57 14.22 -4.62
CA CYS A 69 -2.87 13.31 -5.72
C CYS A 69 -2.84 14.01 -7.08
N LEU A 70 -3.38 15.23 -7.19
CA LEU A 70 -3.38 16.01 -8.43
C LEU A 70 -1.97 16.33 -8.94
N LYS A 71 -1.04 16.71 -8.04
CA LYS A 71 0.36 16.99 -8.38
C LYS A 71 1.09 15.81 -9.03
N ARG A 72 0.56 14.59 -8.90
CA ARG A 72 1.20 13.36 -9.35
C ARG A 72 0.58 12.77 -10.62
N LEU A 73 -0.37 13.49 -11.22
CA LEU A 73 -0.94 13.15 -12.51
C LEU A 73 -0.12 13.78 -13.61
N ASN A 74 0.42 12.96 -14.50
CA ASN A 74 1.14 13.45 -15.67
C ASN A 74 0.15 13.92 -16.74
N ASN A 75 0.62 14.80 -17.63
CA ASN A 75 -0.14 15.31 -18.78
C ASN A 75 -1.37 16.17 -18.45
N LEU A 76 -1.56 16.61 -17.19
CA LEU A 76 -2.61 17.57 -16.85
C LEU A 76 -2.42 18.93 -17.55
N ASN A 77 -1.19 19.32 -17.92
CA ASN A 77 -0.92 20.58 -18.63
C ASN A 77 -1.62 20.68 -20.01
N ARG A 78 -2.09 19.55 -20.56
CA ARG A 78 -2.76 19.50 -21.87
C ARG A 78 -4.27 19.80 -21.80
N VAL A 79 -4.82 19.92 -20.59
CA VAL A 79 -6.25 20.12 -20.33
C VAL A 79 -6.45 21.09 -19.17
N ARG A 80 -7.56 21.83 -19.18
CA ARG A 80 -7.93 22.69 -18.06
C ARG A 80 -8.70 21.87 -17.03
N LEU A 81 -8.18 21.74 -15.82
CA LEU A 81 -8.92 21.10 -14.73
C LEU A 81 -10.01 22.07 -14.22
N VAL A 82 -11.27 21.62 -14.25
CA VAL A 82 -12.44 22.39 -13.78
C VAL A 82 -12.74 22.05 -12.33
N ASN A 83 -12.83 20.75 -12.04
CA ASN A 83 -13.18 20.25 -10.73
C ASN A 83 -12.45 18.93 -10.44
N ALA A 84 -12.21 18.67 -9.17
CA ALA A 84 -11.69 17.41 -8.67
C ALA A 84 -12.42 17.07 -7.38
N GLU A 85 -13.03 15.90 -7.33
CA GLU A 85 -13.80 15.43 -6.19
C GLU A 85 -13.44 13.98 -5.85
N PHE A 86 -13.47 13.64 -4.56
CA PHE A 86 -13.35 12.25 -4.14
C PHE A 86 -14.63 11.50 -4.47
N VAL A 87 -14.48 10.31 -5.04
CA VAL A 87 -15.61 9.39 -5.18
C VAL A 87 -15.64 8.54 -3.92
N GLY A 88 -16.72 8.68 -3.14
CA GLY A 88 -16.92 7.91 -1.92
C GLY A 88 -16.69 6.42 -2.16
N THR A 89 -15.70 5.86 -1.48
CA THR A 89 -15.43 4.43 -1.48
C THR A 89 -15.94 3.81 -0.19
N LYS A 90 -16.25 2.51 -0.21
CA LYS A 90 -16.65 1.81 1.02
C LYS A 90 -15.51 1.91 2.06
N PRO A 91 -15.78 2.01 3.37
CA PRO A 91 -14.77 2.24 4.41
C PRO A 91 -13.59 1.23 4.42
N HIS A 92 -13.80 0.01 3.93
CA HIS A 92 -12.76 -1.03 3.83
C HIS A 92 -11.99 -1.03 2.51
N SER A 93 -12.44 -0.23 1.53
CA SER A 93 -11.76 -0.08 0.26
C SER A 93 -10.58 0.85 0.48
N LYS A 94 -9.37 0.30 0.60
CA LYS A 94 -8.10 1.05 0.63
C LYS A 94 -7.79 1.70 -0.74
N ARG A 95 -8.78 2.36 -1.34
CA ARG A 95 -8.75 2.92 -2.68
C ARG A 95 -9.13 4.38 -2.62
N ILE A 96 -8.21 5.21 -3.08
CA ILE A 96 -8.50 6.61 -3.36
C ILE A 96 -8.95 6.69 -4.82
N LYS A 97 -10.21 7.07 -5.02
CA LYS A 97 -10.79 7.37 -6.33
C LYS A 97 -11.02 8.86 -6.44
N LEU A 98 -10.47 9.45 -7.49
CA LEU A 98 -10.69 10.86 -7.81
C LEU A 98 -11.50 10.94 -9.09
N LYS A 99 -12.60 11.69 -9.07
CA LYS A 99 -13.33 12.09 -10.27
C LYS A 99 -12.84 13.48 -10.65
N LEU A 100 -12.26 13.58 -11.83
CA LEU A 100 -11.69 14.80 -12.38
C LEU A 100 -12.58 15.25 -13.53
N THR A 101 -13.01 16.51 -13.49
CA THR A 101 -13.71 17.18 -14.58
C THR A 101 -12.71 18.06 -15.30
N VAL A 102 -12.46 17.75 -16.57
CA VAL A 102 -11.51 18.46 -17.41
C VAL A 102 -12.22 19.11 -18.59
N GLN A 103 -11.72 20.29 -18.97
CA GLN A 103 -12.10 21.04 -20.14
C GLN A 103 -10.95 21.04 -21.14
N LYS A 104 -11.26 20.82 -22.41
CA LYS A 104 -10.30 20.96 -23.50
C LYS A 104 -10.99 21.61 -24.69
N GLU A 105 -10.29 22.55 -25.31
CA GLU A 105 -10.69 23.09 -26.60
C GLU A 105 -10.43 22.05 -27.68
N VAL A 106 -11.47 21.76 -28.46
CA VAL A 106 -11.40 20.92 -29.66
C VAL A 106 -11.19 21.85 -30.87
N LEU A 107 -10.95 21.30 -32.05
CA LEU A 107 -10.77 22.09 -33.28
C LEU A 107 -11.86 23.16 -33.42
N GLU A 108 -11.47 24.38 -33.80
CA GLU A 108 -12.35 25.52 -34.05
C GLU A 108 -13.12 26.06 -32.81
N GLY A 109 -12.45 26.19 -31.66
CA GLY A 109 -12.95 27.04 -30.56
C GLY A 109 -13.99 26.41 -29.64
N VAL A 110 -14.43 25.18 -29.91
CA VAL A 110 -15.46 24.49 -29.11
C VAL A 110 -14.83 23.88 -27.86
N ILE A 111 -15.22 24.40 -26.68
CA ILE A 111 -14.77 23.88 -25.38
C ILE A 111 -15.63 22.67 -24.99
N LEU A 112 -15.01 21.51 -24.85
CA LEU A 112 -15.65 20.31 -24.33
C LEU A 112 -15.27 20.05 -22.89
N GLU A 113 -16.26 19.67 -22.08
CA GLU A 113 -16.08 19.22 -20.70
C GLU A 113 -16.39 17.72 -20.56
N GLN A 114 -15.46 16.95 -19.99
CA GLN A 114 -15.61 15.53 -19.69
C GLN A 114 -15.08 15.19 -18.30
N SER A 115 -15.77 14.27 -17.62
CA SER A 115 -15.35 13.75 -16.32
C SER A 115 -14.79 12.33 -16.45
N TYR A 116 -13.65 12.05 -15.82
CA TYR A 116 -13.08 10.71 -15.74
C TYR A 116 -12.60 10.38 -14.33
N VAL A 117 -12.43 9.08 -14.04
CA VAL A 117 -12.03 8.59 -12.71
C VAL A 117 -10.60 8.08 -12.76
N VAL A 118 -9.78 8.50 -11.80
CA VAL A 118 -8.41 8.02 -11.60
C VAL A 118 -8.33 7.17 -10.34
N ILE A 119 -7.63 6.02 -10.42
CA ILE A 119 -7.46 5.08 -9.30
C ILE A 119 -5.98 4.96 -8.93
N HIS A 120 -5.65 5.15 -7.66
CA HIS A 120 -4.27 5.13 -7.13
C HIS A 120 -3.99 3.84 -6.30
N ALA A 121 -4.31 2.65 -6.81
CA ALA A 121 -4.25 1.39 -6.03
C ALA A 121 -2.94 0.59 -6.20
N VAL A 122 -2.33 0.58 -7.39
CA VAL A 122 -1.20 -0.32 -7.72
C VAL A 122 0.03 -0.02 -6.88
N LYS A 123 0.44 1.26 -6.81
CA LYS A 123 1.59 1.65 -5.99
C LYS A 123 1.44 1.43 -4.51
N PHE A 124 0.21 1.48 -3.99
CA PHE A 124 0.00 1.17 -2.58
C PHE A 124 0.28 -0.31 -2.31
N VAL A 125 -0.10 -1.20 -3.23
CA VAL A 125 0.22 -2.63 -3.14
C VAL A 125 1.72 -2.86 -3.27
N GLU A 126 2.40 -2.21 -4.22
CA GLU A 126 3.86 -2.25 -4.36
C GLU A 126 4.57 -1.76 -3.09
N PHE A 127 4.16 -0.60 -2.57
CA PHE A 127 4.70 -0.05 -1.32
C PHE A 127 4.55 -1.01 -0.15
N VAL A 128 3.38 -1.66 -0.01
CA VAL A 128 3.16 -2.64 1.07
C VAL A 128 4.14 -3.81 0.96
N GLY A 129 4.43 -4.28 -0.25
CA GLY A 129 5.45 -5.32 -0.49
C GLY A 129 6.89 -4.85 -0.21
N GLU A 130 7.20 -3.57 -0.38
CA GLU A 130 8.53 -3.02 -0.05
C GLU A 130 8.76 -2.92 1.47
N VAL A 131 7.72 -2.60 2.24
CA VAL A 131 7.87 -2.36 3.69
C VAL A 131 7.69 -3.62 4.54
N VAL A 132 6.91 -4.58 4.07
CA VAL A 132 6.48 -5.76 4.84
C VAL A 132 6.36 -6.97 3.91
N PRO A 133 6.67 -8.20 4.36
CA PRO A 133 6.51 -9.39 3.54
C PRO A 133 5.02 -9.66 3.36
N ALA A 134 4.52 -9.43 2.14
CA ALA A 134 3.11 -9.51 1.79
C ALA A 134 2.91 -10.20 0.45
N GLN A 135 1.81 -10.94 0.31
CA GLN A 135 1.35 -11.54 -0.93
C GLN A 135 0.19 -10.71 -1.48
N SER A 136 0.25 -10.35 -2.76
CA SER A 136 -0.82 -9.60 -3.43
C SER A 136 -1.51 -10.45 -4.50
N HIS A 137 -2.83 -10.51 -4.46
CA HIS A 137 -3.69 -11.07 -5.50
C HIS A 137 -4.44 -9.93 -6.21
N HIS A 138 -4.63 -10.04 -7.52
CA HIS A 138 -5.42 -9.08 -8.28
C HIS A 138 -6.42 -9.76 -9.21
N ASP A 139 -7.65 -9.27 -9.18
CA ASP A 139 -8.77 -9.80 -9.97
C ASP A 139 -9.37 -8.71 -10.85
N LYS A 140 -9.78 -9.10 -12.06
CA LYS A 140 -10.46 -8.22 -13.02
C LYS A 140 -11.84 -8.77 -13.32
N GLN A 141 -12.87 -8.09 -12.85
CA GLN A 141 -14.26 -8.40 -13.16
C GLN A 141 -14.77 -7.42 -14.24
N LEU A 142 -15.27 -7.95 -15.35
CA LEU A 142 -15.94 -7.16 -16.38
C LEU A 142 -17.38 -6.87 -15.94
N VAL A 143 -17.75 -5.58 -15.85
CA VAL A 143 -19.09 -5.17 -15.38
C VAL A 143 -20.02 -4.86 -16.55
N SER A 144 -19.50 -4.26 -17.62
CA SER A 144 -20.33 -3.97 -18.81
C SER A 144 -19.48 -3.73 -20.05
N ARG A 145 -19.99 -4.17 -21.20
CA ARG A 145 -19.49 -3.84 -22.54
C ARG A 145 -20.48 -2.87 -23.17
N GLY A 146 -20.06 -1.64 -23.45
CA GLY A 146 -20.92 -0.65 -24.11
C GLY A 146 -21.14 -1.02 -25.59
N SER A 147 -22.37 -0.90 -26.08
CA SER A 147 -22.75 -1.29 -27.45
C SER A 147 -22.17 -0.37 -28.53
N GLU A 148 -21.77 0.86 -28.18
CA GLU A 148 -21.38 1.89 -29.17
C GLU A 148 -19.95 2.43 -29.03
N SER A 149 -19.19 1.99 -28.03
CA SER A 149 -17.77 2.32 -27.93
C SER A 149 -17.00 1.12 -27.42
N HIS A 150 -15.79 0.88 -27.97
CA HIS A 150 -14.86 -0.18 -27.52
C HIS A 150 -14.31 0.08 -26.09
N ASN A 151 -15.14 0.66 -25.21
CA ASN A 151 -14.85 0.97 -23.82
C ASN A 151 -15.45 -0.12 -22.94
N TYR A 152 -14.58 -0.93 -22.36
CA TYR A 152 -14.94 -1.94 -21.36
C TYR A 152 -14.92 -1.31 -19.96
N LYS A 153 -16.01 -1.44 -19.20
CA LYS A 153 -16.03 -1.07 -17.79
C LYS A 153 -15.62 -2.29 -16.97
N CYS A 154 -14.37 -2.29 -16.49
CA CYS A 154 -13.84 -3.35 -15.62
C CYS A 154 -13.66 -2.84 -14.20
N THR A 155 -14.09 -3.62 -13.22
CA THR A 155 -13.76 -3.46 -11.81
C THR A 155 -12.55 -4.31 -11.48
N TYR A 156 -11.50 -3.67 -11.00
CA TYR A 156 -10.28 -4.34 -10.52
C TYR A 156 -10.36 -4.50 -9.01
N THR A 157 -9.93 -5.65 -8.48
CA THR A 157 -9.82 -5.91 -7.05
C THR A 157 -8.41 -6.34 -6.70
N TYR A 158 -7.88 -5.77 -5.62
CA TYR A 158 -6.56 -6.10 -5.10
C TYR A 158 -6.75 -6.60 -3.67
N SER A 159 -6.32 -7.82 -3.39
CA SER A 159 -6.24 -8.41 -2.07
C SER A 159 -4.77 -8.48 -1.67
N VAL A 160 -4.43 -8.00 -0.48
CA VAL A 160 -3.04 -8.05 0.02
C VAL A 160 -3.07 -8.73 1.38
N GLU A 161 -2.40 -9.87 1.49
CA GLU A 161 -2.22 -10.62 2.73
C GLU A 161 -0.81 -10.37 3.27
N ILE A 162 -0.71 -9.98 4.53
CA ILE A 162 0.56 -9.73 5.22
C ILE A 162 0.96 -10.99 6.00
N SER A 163 2.27 -11.27 6.10
CA SER A 163 2.78 -12.34 6.95
C SER A 163 2.26 -12.26 8.39
N ARG A 164 1.98 -13.40 9.00
CA ARG A 164 1.32 -13.47 10.33
C ARG A 164 2.32 -13.47 11.50
N ILE A 165 3.56 -13.10 11.24
CA ILE A 165 4.66 -13.11 12.21
C ILE A 165 4.93 -11.67 12.63
N CYS A 166 4.93 -11.44 13.94
CA CYS A 166 5.32 -10.17 14.52
C CYS A 166 6.76 -10.23 15.05
N ARG A 167 7.32 -9.04 15.30
CA ARG A 167 8.54 -8.90 16.09
C ARG A 167 8.33 -9.48 17.49
N GLU A 168 9.35 -10.20 17.98
CA GLU A 168 9.41 -10.86 19.30
C GLU A 168 8.45 -12.05 19.46
N ASP A 169 7.89 -12.57 18.36
CA ASP A 169 7.17 -13.84 18.39
C ASP A 169 8.14 -15.02 18.47
N LEU A 170 7.77 -16.02 19.27
CA LEU A 170 8.46 -17.31 19.35
C LEU A 170 7.79 -18.27 18.36
N ILE A 171 8.60 -18.82 17.46
CA ILE A 171 8.14 -19.62 16.33
C ILE A 171 8.73 -21.03 16.47
N CYS A 172 7.89 -22.04 16.24
CA CYS A 172 8.33 -23.41 16.04
C CYS A 172 8.35 -23.67 14.54
N LEU A 173 9.55 -23.83 13.96
CA LEU A 173 9.68 -24.05 12.53
C LEU A 173 9.21 -25.46 12.16
N PRO A 174 8.35 -25.61 11.14
CA PRO A 174 8.12 -26.90 10.51
C PRO A 174 9.44 -27.47 9.99
N PRO A 175 9.63 -28.80 10.01
CA PRO A 175 10.91 -29.44 9.63
C PRO A 175 11.32 -29.11 8.19
N ILE A 176 10.34 -28.96 7.29
CA ILE A 176 10.57 -28.56 5.88
C ILE A 176 11.14 -27.14 5.80
N ALA A 177 10.58 -26.20 6.58
CA ALA A 177 11.06 -24.83 6.61
C ALA A 177 12.43 -24.73 7.27
N ALA A 178 12.66 -25.49 8.36
CA ALA A 178 13.96 -25.56 9.04
C ALA A 178 15.07 -26.04 8.10
N HIS A 179 14.83 -27.10 7.32
CA HIS A 179 15.79 -27.61 6.34
C HIS A 179 16.15 -26.57 5.27
N ASN A 180 15.14 -25.88 4.72
CA ASN A 180 15.35 -24.84 3.71
C ASN A 180 16.12 -23.62 4.25
N LEU A 181 16.04 -23.37 5.55
CA LEU A 181 16.72 -22.26 6.24
C LEU A 181 18.07 -22.69 6.85
N GLY A 182 18.67 -23.79 6.35
CA GLY A 182 19.99 -24.24 6.78
C GLY A 182 20.00 -25.04 8.09
N ASN A 183 18.93 -25.82 8.33
CA ASN A 183 18.69 -26.57 9.57
C ASN A 183 18.68 -25.66 10.80
N LEU A 184 17.92 -24.57 10.72
CA LEU A 184 17.69 -23.64 11.82
C LEU A 184 16.54 -24.14 12.71
N GLY A 185 16.67 -24.01 14.03
CA GLY A 185 15.62 -24.38 14.98
C GLY A 185 15.58 -25.88 15.32
N PRO A 186 14.61 -26.31 16.15
CA PRO A 186 13.20 -26.04 15.89
C PRO A 186 12.63 -24.73 16.47
N PHE A 187 13.23 -24.17 17.52
CA PHE A 187 12.74 -22.95 18.16
C PHE A 187 13.56 -21.72 17.75
N ILE A 188 12.85 -20.68 17.31
CA ILE A 188 13.45 -19.44 16.81
C ILE A 188 12.60 -18.24 17.19
N ILE A 189 13.24 -17.08 17.32
CA ILE A 189 12.60 -15.81 17.67
C ILE A 189 12.67 -14.88 16.46
N CYS A 190 11.57 -14.19 16.16
CA CYS A 190 11.59 -13.11 15.17
C CYS A 190 12.17 -11.84 15.80
N THR A 191 13.29 -11.35 15.29
CA THR A 191 13.93 -10.13 15.82
C THR A 191 13.50 -8.85 15.11
N LYS A 192 13.24 -8.94 13.81
CA LYS A 192 12.88 -7.79 12.97
C LYS A 192 12.00 -8.24 11.82
N VAL A 193 10.94 -7.49 11.54
CA VAL A 193 10.11 -7.64 10.34
C VAL A 193 10.28 -6.36 9.52
N THR A 194 10.82 -6.49 8.30
CA THR A 194 10.93 -5.43 7.29
C THR A 194 10.46 -6.00 5.96
N ASN A 195 11.14 -5.75 4.83
CA ASN A 195 10.87 -6.47 3.59
C ASN A 195 11.07 -7.99 3.74
N SER A 196 12.10 -8.38 4.51
CA SER A 196 12.32 -9.76 4.96
C SER A 196 12.12 -9.90 6.47
N ILE A 197 11.84 -11.13 6.89
CA ILE A 197 11.68 -11.53 8.29
C ILE A 197 13.04 -12.02 8.80
N ALA A 198 13.59 -11.34 9.80
CA ALA A 198 14.84 -11.74 10.45
C ALA A 198 14.55 -12.67 11.63
N LEU A 199 15.04 -13.90 11.52
CA LEU A 199 14.91 -14.97 12.50
C LEU A 199 16.23 -15.16 13.23
N LEU A 200 16.16 -15.48 14.53
CA LEU A 200 17.30 -15.74 15.39
C LEU A 200 17.05 -17.00 16.20
N ASP A 201 18.03 -17.90 16.19
CA ASP A 201 18.09 -18.97 17.18
C ASP A 201 18.77 -18.46 18.47
N PRO A 202 18.05 -18.37 19.60
CA PRO A 202 18.60 -17.83 20.84
C PRO A 202 19.72 -18.70 21.45
N PHE A 203 19.85 -19.97 21.05
CA PHE A 203 20.83 -20.91 21.61
C PHE A 203 22.14 -20.94 20.82
N THR A 204 22.06 -20.78 19.50
CA THR A 204 23.23 -20.87 18.60
C THR A 204 23.66 -19.51 18.04
N LEU A 205 22.89 -18.45 18.29
CA LEU A 205 23.05 -17.11 17.68
C LEU A 205 23.03 -17.11 16.15
N ARG A 206 22.53 -18.17 15.52
CA ARG A 206 22.38 -18.19 14.07
C ARG A 206 21.25 -17.29 13.64
N HIS A 207 21.55 -16.39 12.71
CA HIS A 207 20.60 -15.49 12.08
C HIS A 207 20.24 -16.00 10.69
N CYS A 208 18.96 -15.88 10.33
CA CYS A 208 18.48 -16.18 8.99
C CYS A 208 17.49 -15.10 8.55
N TYR A 209 17.51 -14.78 7.25
CA TYR A 209 16.57 -13.87 6.63
C TYR A 209 15.61 -14.70 5.78
N LEU A 210 14.32 -14.52 6.00
CA LEU A 210 13.26 -15.18 5.27
C LEU A 210 12.54 -14.14 4.41
N ASP A 211 12.58 -14.33 3.09
CA ASP A 211 11.88 -13.48 2.13
C ASP A 211 10.39 -13.82 2.06
N ALA A 212 9.58 -12.88 1.53
CA ALA A 212 8.15 -13.05 1.36
C ALA A 212 7.81 -14.34 0.58
N ASP A 213 8.47 -14.57 -0.56
CA ASP A 213 8.22 -15.76 -1.40
C ASP A 213 8.54 -17.06 -0.67
N GLN A 214 9.61 -17.09 0.11
CA GLN A 214 10.01 -18.27 0.87
C GLN A 214 9.01 -18.56 1.99
N TYR A 215 8.51 -17.52 2.67
CA TYR A 215 7.48 -17.65 3.68
C TYR A 215 6.17 -18.21 3.10
N TRP A 216 5.71 -17.72 1.94
CA TRP A 216 4.45 -18.17 1.35
C TRP A 216 4.51 -19.57 0.71
N ARG A 217 5.70 -20.11 0.44
CA ARG A 217 5.86 -21.53 0.03
C ARG A 217 5.52 -22.51 1.15
N SER A 218 5.79 -22.15 2.40
CA SER A 218 5.46 -22.95 3.58
C SER A 218 5.09 -22.01 4.73
N PRO A 219 3.85 -21.48 4.74
CA PRO A 219 3.44 -20.52 5.75
C PRO A 219 3.33 -21.19 7.10
N PHE A 220 3.87 -20.56 8.13
CA PHE A 220 3.80 -21.01 9.52
C PHE A 220 3.30 -19.89 10.45
N LYS A 221 2.84 -20.28 11.63
CA LYS A 221 2.28 -19.38 12.65
C LYS A 221 3.22 -19.27 13.85
N ALA A 222 3.22 -18.13 14.51
CA ALA A 222 3.83 -17.98 15.82
C ALA A 222 3.25 -18.99 16.84
N PHE A 223 4.14 -19.61 17.62
CA PHE A 223 3.78 -20.52 18.70
C PHE A 223 3.35 -19.74 19.93
N PHE A 224 4.12 -18.73 20.31
CA PHE A 224 3.75 -17.72 21.31
C PHE A 224 3.90 -16.32 20.74
N THR A 225 3.04 -15.42 21.19
CA THR A 225 3.07 -14.01 20.78
C THR A 225 3.63 -13.13 21.89
N SER A 226 4.09 -11.93 21.54
CA SER A 226 4.58 -10.94 22.51
C SER A 226 3.62 -10.60 23.66
N ARG A 227 2.33 -10.89 23.53
CA ARG A 227 1.33 -10.69 24.59
C ARG A 227 1.44 -11.66 25.76
N GLN A 228 2.17 -12.76 25.59
CA GLN A 228 2.33 -13.81 26.60
C GLN A 228 3.69 -13.74 27.30
N LEU A 229 4.42 -12.62 27.14
CA LEU A 229 5.67 -12.38 27.84
C LEU A 229 5.43 -12.29 29.35
N VAL A 230 6.37 -12.83 30.12
CA VAL A 230 6.35 -12.87 31.57
C VAL A 230 7.65 -12.28 32.08
N GLU A 231 7.57 -11.51 33.15
CA GLU A 231 8.73 -10.89 33.79
C GLU A 231 9.52 -11.90 34.61
N TYR A 232 10.85 -11.84 34.46
CA TYR A 232 11.83 -12.64 35.17
C TYR A 232 12.90 -11.71 35.73
N ILE A 233 13.44 -12.06 36.90
CA ILE A 233 14.56 -11.40 37.55
C ILE A 233 15.82 -12.22 37.24
N VAL A 234 16.87 -11.55 36.79
CA VAL A 234 18.17 -12.17 36.53
C VAL A 234 18.96 -12.29 37.83
N LEU A 235 19.33 -13.52 38.19
CA LEU A 235 20.12 -13.81 39.39
C LEU A 235 21.61 -13.91 39.09
N ASP A 236 21.97 -14.49 37.95
CA ASP A 236 23.36 -14.65 37.52
C ASP A 236 23.45 -14.69 35.99
N VAL A 237 24.56 -14.19 35.43
CA VAL A 237 24.85 -14.18 33.99
C VAL A 237 26.29 -14.61 33.76
N THR A 238 26.46 -15.70 33.02
CA THR A 238 27.75 -16.25 32.61
C THR A 238 27.89 -16.12 31.10
N ILE A 239 28.83 -15.31 30.63
CA ILE A 239 29.05 -15.13 29.19
C ILE A 239 29.74 -16.38 28.64
N VAL A 240 29.11 -17.01 27.66
CA VAL A 240 29.64 -18.20 26.97
C VAL A 240 30.19 -17.70 25.64
N SER A 241 31.31 -16.98 25.70
CA SER A 241 31.93 -16.43 24.50
C SER A 241 32.62 -17.54 23.71
N THR A 242 32.17 -17.78 22.48
CA THR A 242 32.96 -18.47 21.46
C THR A 242 33.46 -17.44 20.45
N GLU A 243 34.71 -17.59 20.10
CA GLU A 243 35.46 -16.77 19.16
C GLU A 243 34.76 -16.65 17.80
N VAL A 244 34.85 -15.46 17.21
CA VAL A 244 34.45 -15.07 15.84
C VAL A 244 32.93 -15.03 15.56
N ASN A 245 32.30 -13.89 15.87
CA ASN A 245 31.01 -13.54 15.26
C ASN A 245 31.26 -12.59 14.07
N VAL A 246 31.43 -13.15 12.86
CA VAL A 246 31.68 -12.39 11.62
C VAL A 246 30.52 -11.44 11.26
N CYS A 247 29.34 -11.60 11.86
CA CYS A 247 28.12 -11.04 11.28
C CYS A 247 27.40 -9.93 12.08
N SER A 248 27.58 -9.76 13.40
CA SER A 248 27.20 -8.51 14.09
C SER A 248 27.54 -8.51 15.59
N PRO A 249 27.92 -7.34 16.17
CA PRO A 249 28.18 -7.20 17.61
C PRO A 249 26.91 -7.13 18.47
N LYS A 250 25.72 -7.30 17.87
CA LYS A 250 24.44 -7.00 18.54
C LYS A 250 23.97 -8.09 19.50
N TYR A 251 24.47 -9.32 19.42
CA TYR A 251 24.03 -10.41 20.28
C TYR A 251 25.23 -11.17 20.83
N VAL A 252 25.14 -11.53 22.11
CA VAL A 252 26.20 -12.25 22.83
C VAL A 252 25.54 -13.39 23.58
N LEU A 253 26.10 -14.58 23.43
CA LEU A 253 25.56 -15.78 24.05
C LEU A 253 25.96 -15.79 25.52
N ALA A 254 24.99 -15.93 26.40
CA ALA A 254 25.22 -16.08 27.82
C ALA A 254 24.30 -17.17 28.39
N GLY A 255 24.78 -17.87 29.42
CA GLY A 255 23.94 -18.61 30.34
C GLY A 255 23.41 -17.64 31.39
N ALA A 256 22.09 -17.64 31.62
CA ALA A 256 21.46 -16.83 32.63
C ALA A 256 20.68 -17.72 33.61
N GLN A 257 20.82 -17.45 34.90
CA GLN A 257 19.94 -17.98 35.92
C GLN A 257 18.87 -16.93 36.23
N VAL A 258 17.61 -17.33 36.10
CA VAL A 258 16.46 -16.43 36.23
C VAL A 258 15.41 -17.00 37.16
N ALA A 259 14.71 -16.12 37.88
CA ALA A 259 13.57 -16.46 38.71
C ALA A 259 12.34 -15.64 38.28
N ARG A 260 11.15 -16.23 38.34
CA ARG A 260 9.93 -15.52 37.96
C ARG A 260 9.56 -14.50 39.03
N VAL A 261 9.23 -13.26 38.65
CA VAL A 261 8.90 -12.18 39.60
C VAL A 261 7.78 -12.60 40.57
N LEU A 262 6.71 -13.22 40.07
CA LEU A 262 5.57 -13.67 40.89
C LEU A 262 5.91 -14.79 41.88
N GLY A 263 6.96 -15.57 41.61
CA GLY A 263 7.40 -16.67 42.46
C GLY A 263 8.48 -16.27 43.46
N PHE A 264 9.12 -15.12 43.25
CA PHE A 264 10.26 -14.67 44.03
C PHE A 264 9.88 -14.46 45.51
N GLY A 265 10.58 -15.15 46.42
CA GLY A 265 10.33 -15.12 47.86
C GLY A 265 9.19 -16.01 48.36
N LYS A 266 8.45 -16.69 47.48
CA LYS A 266 7.45 -17.71 47.86
C LYS A 266 7.91 -19.12 47.46
N ASN A 267 8.50 -19.26 46.28
CA ASN A 267 9.01 -20.51 45.73
C ASN A 267 10.43 -20.29 45.19
N ASP A 268 11.41 -21.08 45.64
CA ASP A 268 12.82 -20.98 45.21
C ASP A 268 13.09 -21.70 43.87
N THR A 269 12.18 -21.55 42.90
CA THR A 269 12.37 -22.15 41.57
C THR A 269 13.27 -21.27 40.71
N ILE A 270 14.55 -21.63 40.63
CA ILE A 270 15.54 -20.99 39.75
C ILE A 270 15.58 -21.76 38.43
N LEU A 271 15.50 -21.03 37.32
CA LEU A 271 15.59 -21.57 35.96
C LEU A 271 16.94 -21.19 35.36
N SER A 272 17.66 -22.17 34.84
CA SER A 272 18.86 -21.93 34.04
C SER A 272 18.50 -21.97 32.56
N THR A 273 18.85 -20.93 31.81
CA THR A 273 18.58 -20.82 30.37
C THR A 273 19.76 -20.21 29.62
N ARG A 274 19.85 -20.45 28.32
CA ARG A 274 20.77 -19.74 27.43
C ARG A 274 20.04 -18.61 26.72
N THR A 275 20.72 -17.49 26.55
CA THR A 275 20.13 -16.27 25.98
C THR A 275 21.10 -15.57 25.04
N HIS A 276 20.52 -14.91 24.05
CA HIS A 276 21.22 -14.07 23.07
C HIS A 276 21.44 -12.63 23.57
N LEU A 277 20.88 -12.29 24.74
CA LEU A 277 20.91 -10.94 25.33
C LEU A 277 22.07 -10.75 26.32
N GLY A 278 23.12 -11.57 26.26
CA GLY A 278 24.20 -11.56 27.25
C GLY A 278 24.88 -10.21 27.48
N HIS A 279 24.91 -9.34 26.46
CA HIS A 279 25.49 -8.00 26.55
C HIS A 279 24.55 -6.95 27.19
N LEU A 280 23.25 -7.24 27.35
CA LEU A 280 22.26 -6.33 27.93
C LEU A 280 21.87 -6.70 29.36
N LEU A 281 22.00 -7.98 29.72
CA LEU A 281 21.56 -8.47 31.02
C LEU A 281 22.60 -8.13 32.09
N ASN A 282 22.12 -7.51 33.17
CA ASN A 282 22.87 -7.30 34.40
C ASN A 282 22.14 -8.01 35.56
N LEU A 283 22.85 -8.19 36.68
CA LEU A 283 22.29 -8.78 37.89
C LEU A 283 21.13 -7.91 38.44
N GLY A 284 20.00 -8.52 38.76
CA GLY A 284 18.82 -7.86 39.31
C GLY A 284 17.97 -7.09 38.30
N CYS A 285 18.28 -7.16 37.00
CA CYS A 285 17.43 -6.65 35.93
C CYS A 285 16.25 -7.59 35.60
#